data_AF-A0A4Q4N6D9-F1
#
_entry.id   AF-A0A4Q4N6D9-F1
#
_cell.length_a   1.000
_cell.length_b   1.000
_cell.length_c   1.000
_cell.angle_alpha   90.00
_cell.angle_beta   90.00
_cell.angle_gamma   90.00
#
_symmetry.space_group_name_H-M   'P 1'
#
loop_
_entity.id
_entity.type
_entity.pdbx_description
1 polymer ?
#
loop_
_entity_poly.entity_id
_entity_poly.type
_entity_poly.pdbx_seq_one_letter_code
_entity_poly.pdbx_strand_id
1 'polypeptide(L)'
;MPPPRISQSLMAQFSRLNISASRPTLLQQTCLVKPQTIAPSVLSSARLFSTTPPRLNYLAPKAGESRKSRKGRCRVPTGGSMRGTTVVWGDYGLRMRDHDRRISAHQLRIAEETIRKRLRGMKFRLYMRIAANIGVYTSGNDVRMGKGKGSFDRWTSRVAVSKIIFEIQGDLHEQVVRDAFRLAGNKLPGLYEFVKKGDAPVMGLTKVGLNGITAEDLKRPRRKEPLEQTAARIPDASSSAPANGPRVEM
;
A
#
# COMPACT_ATOMS: atom_id res chain seq x y z
N MET A 1 -30.39 70.52 -25.78
CA MET A 1 -29.41 69.59 -26.38
C MET A 1 -30.05 68.21 -26.48
N PRO A 2 -30.01 67.54 -27.64
CA PRO A 2 -30.52 66.17 -27.78
C PRO A 2 -29.49 65.13 -27.26
N PRO A 3 -29.92 63.91 -26.86
CA PRO A 3 -29.01 62.84 -26.44
C PRO A 3 -28.26 62.21 -27.63
N PRO A 4 -27.07 61.61 -27.43
CA PRO A 4 -26.23 61.08 -28.51
C PRO A 4 -26.84 59.82 -29.16
N ARG A 5 -26.71 59.74 -30.49
CA ARG A 5 -27.11 58.60 -31.34
C ARG A 5 -26.14 57.44 -31.15
N ILE A 6 -26.67 56.27 -30.84
CA ILE A 6 -25.94 55.00 -30.82
C ILE A 6 -25.69 54.57 -32.27
N SER A 7 -24.42 54.48 -32.67
CA SER A 7 -24.03 53.92 -33.98
C SER A 7 -24.25 52.42 -33.98
N GLN A 8 -25.10 51.93 -34.89
CA GLN A 8 -25.21 50.50 -35.17
C GLN A 8 -23.99 49.99 -35.93
N SER A 9 -23.66 48.73 -35.66
CA SER A 9 -22.94 47.78 -36.52
C SER A 9 -21.45 47.52 -36.24
N LEU A 10 -21.22 46.53 -35.38
CA LEU A 10 -20.10 45.58 -35.53
C LEU A 10 -20.61 44.19 -35.98
N MET A 11 -21.92 43.94 -35.82
CA MET A 11 -22.61 42.71 -36.25
C MET A 11 -22.97 42.70 -37.76
N ALA A 12 -22.92 43.82 -38.47
CA ALA A 12 -23.17 43.86 -39.92
C ALA A 12 -21.92 43.57 -40.78
N GLN A 13 -20.73 43.43 -40.16
CA GLN A 13 -19.47 43.18 -40.87
C GLN A 13 -19.12 41.69 -41.05
N PHE A 14 -19.85 40.76 -40.42
CA PHE A 14 -19.54 39.31 -40.52
C PHE A 14 -20.38 38.54 -41.56
N SER A 15 -21.27 39.20 -42.30
CA SER A 15 -22.14 38.54 -43.29
C SER A 15 -21.57 38.50 -44.73
N ARG A 16 -20.29 38.86 -44.94
CA ARG A 16 -19.65 38.89 -46.27
C ARG A 16 -18.33 38.13 -46.38
N LEU A 17 -18.18 36.99 -45.70
CA LEU A 17 -17.09 36.06 -45.99
C LEU A 17 -17.66 34.76 -46.56
N ASN A 18 -17.82 34.77 -47.89
CA ASN A 18 -18.17 33.59 -48.68
C ASN A 18 -16.86 33.04 -49.27
N ILE A 19 -16.37 31.91 -48.74
CA ILE A 19 -15.15 31.26 -49.25
C ILE A 19 -15.56 30.43 -50.47
N SER A 20 -15.28 30.98 -51.66
CA SER A 20 -15.44 30.31 -52.94
C SER A 20 -14.46 29.13 -53.06
N ALA A 21 -14.99 27.93 -53.31
CA ALA A 21 -14.20 26.77 -53.67
C ALA A 21 -13.66 26.94 -55.10
N SER A 22 -12.37 27.20 -55.25
CA SER A 22 -11.69 27.14 -56.55
C SER A 22 -11.47 25.68 -56.96
N ARG A 23 -12.10 25.30 -58.07
CA ARG A 23 -11.92 24.00 -58.73
C ARG A 23 -10.71 24.10 -59.65
N PRO A 24 -9.67 23.26 -59.54
CA PRO A 24 -8.60 23.27 -60.53
C PRO A 24 -9.04 22.55 -61.81
N THR A 25 -8.77 23.20 -62.94
CA THR A 25 -8.97 22.72 -64.31
C THR A 25 -7.99 21.59 -64.63
N LEU A 26 -8.48 20.59 -65.34
CA LEU A 26 -7.80 19.36 -65.72
C LEU A 26 -6.92 19.62 -66.95
N LEU A 27 -5.60 19.67 -66.78
CA LEU A 27 -4.64 19.58 -67.88
C LEU A 27 -4.18 18.13 -68.01
N GLN A 28 -4.55 17.51 -69.12
CA GLN A 28 -4.02 16.21 -69.55
C GLN A 28 -2.53 16.36 -69.87
N GLN A 29 -1.70 15.58 -69.20
CA GLN A 29 -0.38 15.26 -69.70
C GLN A 29 -0.08 13.78 -69.50
N THR A 30 0.55 13.25 -70.54
CA THR A 30 0.73 11.86 -70.92
C THR A 30 1.69 11.11 -70.01
N CYS A 31 1.29 9.87 -69.71
CA CYS A 31 2.05 8.68 -69.36
C CYS A 31 3.58 8.79 -69.10
N LEU A 32 3.97 8.44 -67.87
CA LEU A 32 5.17 7.64 -67.61
C LEU A 32 4.88 6.71 -66.42
N VAL A 33 4.69 5.43 -66.73
CA VAL A 33 4.41 4.35 -65.78
C VAL A 33 5.67 4.09 -64.98
N LYS A 34 5.64 4.43 -63.70
CA LYS A 34 6.63 3.97 -62.70
C LYS A 34 5.99 2.81 -61.94
N PRO A 35 6.58 1.60 -61.90
CA PRO A 35 6.01 0.50 -61.14
C PRO A 35 6.17 0.83 -59.66
N GLN A 36 5.10 1.31 -59.02
CA GLN A 36 5.02 1.31 -57.58
C GLN A 36 4.67 -0.11 -57.15
N THR A 37 5.64 -0.80 -56.57
CA THR A 37 5.41 -2.03 -55.82
C THR A 37 4.38 -1.71 -54.73
N ILE A 38 3.15 -2.18 -54.92
CA ILE A 38 2.11 -2.13 -53.91
C ILE A 38 2.55 -3.09 -52.81
N ALA A 39 3.30 -2.58 -51.84
CA ALA A 39 3.40 -3.24 -50.56
C ALA A 39 1.96 -3.31 -50.02
N PRO A 40 1.42 -4.51 -49.71
CA PRO A 40 0.14 -4.58 -49.04
C PRO A 40 0.34 -3.84 -47.73
N SER A 41 -0.32 -2.69 -47.59
CA SER A 41 -0.57 -2.11 -46.28
C SER A 41 -1.43 -3.12 -45.57
N VAL A 42 -0.78 -4.02 -44.85
CA VAL A 42 -1.45 -4.83 -43.84
C VAL A 42 -1.93 -3.80 -42.83
N LEU A 43 -3.15 -3.30 -43.06
CA LEU A 43 -3.98 -2.72 -42.03
C LEU A 43 -3.98 -3.78 -40.95
N SER A 44 -3.07 -3.60 -39.98
CA SER A 44 -3.12 -4.32 -38.73
C SER A 44 -4.51 -4.06 -38.21
N SER A 45 -5.37 -5.06 -38.37
CA SER A 45 -6.72 -5.08 -37.86
C SER A 45 -6.58 -4.98 -36.34
N ALA A 46 -6.52 -3.74 -35.86
CA ALA A 46 -6.50 -3.43 -34.46
C ALA A 46 -7.88 -3.83 -33.95
N ARG A 47 -8.00 -5.08 -33.49
CA ARG A 47 -9.16 -5.51 -32.74
C ARG A 47 -9.20 -4.64 -31.48
N LEU A 48 -10.14 -3.70 -31.45
CA LEU A 48 -10.38 -2.77 -30.33
C LEU A 48 -10.84 -3.46 -29.03
N PHE A 49 -11.04 -4.79 -29.06
CA PHE A 49 -11.48 -5.58 -27.93
C PHE A 49 -10.52 -6.76 -27.73
N SER A 50 -9.69 -6.67 -26.71
CA SER A 50 -8.99 -7.84 -26.17
C SER A 50 -10.02 -8.73 -25.48
N THR A 51 -10.17 -9.96 -25.97
CA THR A 51 -11.01 -11.00 -25.32
C THR A 51 -10.37 -11.53 -24.03
N THR A 52 -9.12 -11.16 -23.74
CA THR A 52 -8.43 -11.58 -22.52
C THR A 52 -8.77 -10.61 -21.38
N PRO A 53 -9.43 -11.07 -20.30
CA PRO A 53 -9.68 -10.20 -19.16
C PRO A 53 -8.35 -9.71 -18.57
N PRO A 54 -8.23 -8.43 -18.17
CA PRO A 54 -7.01 -7.95 -17.53
C PRO A 54 -6.73 -8.77 -16.27
N ARG A 55 -5.49 -9.22 -16.10
CA ARG A 55 -5.09 -9.96 -14.89
C ARG A 55 -5.32 -9.07 -13.69
N LEU A 56 -6.27 -9.45 -12.84
CA LEU A 56 -6.55 -8.75 -11.59
C LEU A 56 -5.35 -8.91 -10.66
N ASN A 57 -4.93 -7.80 -10.04
CA ASN A 57 -3.78 -7.76 -9.15
C ASN A 57 -4.19 -7.08 -7.84
N TYR A 58 -3.67 -7.54 -6.70
CA TYR A 58 -3.91 -6.94 -5.38
C TYR A 58 -3.31 -5.53 -5.24
N LEU A 59 -2.44 -5.13 -6.17
CA LEU A 59 -1.77 -3.82 -6.20
C LEU A 59 -2.65 -2.68 -6.73
N ALA A 60 -3.75 -2.98 -7.42
CA ALA A 60 -4.68 -1.98 -7.92
C ALA A 60 -6.11 -2.55 -7.99
N PRO A 61 -7.15 -1.79 -7.60
CA PRO A 61 -8.52 -2.25 -7.71
C PRO A 61 -8.94 -2.38 -9.18
N LYS A 62 -9.88 -3.30 -9.45
CA LYS A 62 -10.42 -3.55 -10.80
C LYS A 62 -11.05 -2.30 -11.42
N ALA A 63 -11.77 -1.54 -10.61
CA ALA A 63 -12.33 -0.25 -10.98
C ALA A 63 -11.58 0.86 -10.25
N GLY A 64 -11.34 1.98 -10.95
CA GLY A 64 -10.78 3.18 -10.33
C GLY A 64 -11.71 3.77 -9.26
N GLU A 65 -11.18 4.69 -8.46
CA GLU A 65 -12.00 5.41 -7.48
C GLU A 65 -12.98 6.35 -8.19
N SER A 66 -14.28 6.26 -7.88
CA SER A 66 -15.30 7.19 -8.38
C SER A 66 -15.04 8.64 -7.95
N ARG A 67 -14.50 8.84 -6.75
CA ARG A 67 -14.11 10.16 -6.22
C ARG A 67 -12.76 10.09 -5.53
N LYS A 68 -11.96 11.15 -5.66
CA LYS A 68 -10.62 11.24 -5.04
C LYS A 68 -10.65 10.97 -3.52
N SER A 69 -10.03 9.89 -3.05
CA SER A 69 -9.95 9.51 -1.62
C SER A 69 -9.26 10.53 -0.71
N ARG A 70 -9.83 10.82 0.47
CA ARG A 70 -9.17 11.64 1.51
C ARG A 70 -7.97 10.89 2.12
N LYS A 71 -7.00 11.63 2.68
CA LYS A 71 -5.78 11.04 3.28
C LYS A 71 -6.11 9.99 4.35
N GLY A 72 -6.99 10.31 5.29
CA GLY A 72 -7.35 9.43 6.42
C GLY A 72 -6.16 9.11 7.32
N ARG A 73 -6.31 8.10 8.19
CA ARG A 73 -5.27 7.54 9.05
C ARG A 73 -5.32 6.01 9.01
N CYS A 74 -4.22 5.37 9.34
CA CYS A 74 -4.20 3.92 9.53
C CYS A 74 -4.98 3.56 10.81
N ARG A 75 -5.46 2.32 10.88
CA ARG A 75 -6.29 1.85 11.99
C ARG A 75 -5.40 1.46 13.17
N VAL A 76 -5.62 2.09 14.32
CA VAL A 76 -5.01 1.71 15.60
C VAL A 76 -6.07 0.97 16.44
N PRO A 77 -5.92 -0.34 16.68
CA PRO A 77 -6.96 -1.14 17.35
C PRO A 77 -6.88 -0.99 18.89
N THR A 78 -7.50 0.05 19.45
CA THR A 78 -7.56 0.25 20.91
C THR A 78 -8.44 -0.78 21.62
N GLY A 79 -9.51 -1.26 20.98
CA GLY A 79 -10.44 -2.24 21.54
C GLY A 79 -9.96 -3.69 21.53
N GLY A 80 -8.65 -3.94 21.43
CA GLY A 80 -8.09 -5.29 21.50
C GLY A 80 -8.30 -6.17 20.25
N SER A 81 -8.49 -5.58 19.07
CA SER A 81 -8.71 -6.37 17.84
C SER A 81 -7.44 -7.08 17.37
N MET A 82 -7.48 -8.42 17.32
CA MET A 82 -6.37 -9.28 16.86
C MET A 82 -6.50 -9.71 15.38
N ARG A 83 -7.45 -9.12 14.64
CA ARG A 83 -7.75 -9.49 13.25
C ARG A 83 -6.54 -9.27 12.32
N GLY A 84 -6.10 -10.34 11.66
CA GLY A 84 -5.02 -10.28 10.67
C GLY A 84 -3.62 -10.28 11.28
N THR A 85 -3.49 -10.61 12.56
CA THR A 85 -2.19 -10.75 13.26
C THR A 85 -1.63 -12.17 13.26
N THR A 86 -2.46 -13.15 12.86
CA THR A 86 -2.13 -14.57 12.74
C THR A 86 -2.05 -15.02 11.29
N VAL A 87 -1.21 -16.04 11.07
CA VAL A 87 -1.08 -16.73 9.77
C VAL A 87 -2.33 -17.62 9.60
N VAL A 88 -3.01 -17.48 8.47
CA VAL A 88 -4.28 -18.19 8.22
C VAL A 88 -4.13 -19.22 7.10
N TRP A 89 -3.55 -18.84 5.96
CA TRP A 89 -3.50 -19.69 4.77
C TRP A 89 -2.18 -20.44 4.68
N GLY A 90 -1.06 -19.73 4.82
CA GLY A 90 0.28 -20.32 4.72
C GLY A 90 0.80 -20.97 5.99
N ASP A 91 2.05 -21.40 5.92
CA ASP A 91 2.80 -22.00 7.03
C ASP A 91 3.67 -20.95 7.73
N TYR A 92 4.14 -19.97 6.96
CA TYR A 92 4.97 -18.86 7.42
C TYR A 92 4.41 -17.52 6.98
N GLY A 93 4.70 -16.45 7.72
CA GLY A 93 4.25 -15.10 7.40
C GLY A 93 5.24 -13.99 7.75
N LEU A 94 5.09 -12.87 7.05
CA LEU A 94 5.79 -11.61 7.32
C LEU A 94 4.82 -10.64 8.00
N ARG A 95 5.09 -10.34 9.27
CA ARG A 95 4.25 -9.46 10.11
C ARG A 95 4.95 -8.14 10.38
N MET A 96 4.21 -7.04 10.34
CA MET A 96 4.73 -5.72 10.74
C MET A 96 4.92 -5.68 12.25
N ARG A 97 6.13 -5.43 12.75
CA ARG A 97 6.42 -5.35 14.20
C ARG A 97 6.41 -3.90 14.72
N ASP A 98 6.77 -2.96 13.85
CA ASP A 98 6.86 -1.53 14.15
C ASP A 98 5.47 -0.85 14.21
N HIS A 99 5.41 0.45 13.97
CA HIS A 99 4.22 1.27 13.89
C HIS A 99 3.35 1.05 12.63
N ASP A 100 2.07 1.42 12.70
CA ASP A 100 1.17 1.44 11.53
C ASP A 100 1.62 2.45 10.48
N ARG A 101 1.55 2.03 9.20
CA ARG A 101 2.07 2.80 8.07
C ARG A 101 1.20 2.62 6.83
N ARG A 102 1.31 3.56 5.90
CA ARG A 102 0.72 3.45 4.55
C ARG A 102 1.81 2.89 3.63
N ILE A 103 1.60 1.69 3.11
CA ILE A 103 2.56 1.03 2.22
C ILE A 103 2.11 1.27 0.78
N SER A 104 3.02 1.71 -0.09
CA SER A 104 2.68 1.92 -1.51
C SER A 104 2.59 0.60 -2.26
N ALA A 105 1.79 0.57 -3.33
CA ALA A 105 1.71 -0.59 -4.22
C ALA A 105 3.09 -0.94 -4.83
N HIS A 106 3.91 0.07 -5.12
CA HIS A 106 5.26 -0.14 -5.63
C HIS A 106 6.16 -0.87 -4.62
N GLN A 107 6.13 -0.48 -3.35
CA GLN A 107 6.89 -1.15 -2.28
C GLN A 107 6.44 -2.61 -2.10
N LEU A 108 5.12 -2.86 -2.14
CA LEU A 108 4.59 -4.22 -2.05
C LEU A 108 5.04 -5.09 -3.22
N ARG A 109 5.07 -4.53 -4.44
CA ARG A 109 5.58 -5.21 -5.63
C ARG A 109 7.05 -5.58 -5.48
N ILE A 110 7.89 -4.64 -5.03
CA ILE A 110 9.33 -4.89 -4.81
C ILE A 110 9.53 -6.00 -3.78
N ALA A 111 8.77 -5.97 -2.68
CA ALA A 111 8.86 -6.99 -1.64
C ALA A 111 8.43 -8.37 -2.15
N GLU A 112 7.33 -8.45 -2.88
CA GLU A 112 6.87 -9.68 -3.54
C GLU A 112 7.91 -10.22 -4.53
N GLU A 113 8.46 -9.36 -5.39
CA GLU A 113 9.50 -9.73 -6.36
C GLU A 113 10.76 -10.23 -5.65
N THR A 114 11.14 -9.60 -4.54
CA THR A 114 12.29 -10.02 -3.72
C THR A 114 12.10 -11.43 -3.16
N ILE A 115 10.91 -11.73 -2.64
CA ILE A 115 10.55 -13.08 -2.15
C ILE A 115 10.62 -14.09 -3.30
N ARG A 116 9.96 -13.79 -4.42
CA ARG A 116 9.93 -14.67 -5.59
C ARG A 116 11.32 -14.92 -6.16
N LYS A 117 12.20 -13.91 -6.16
CA LYS A 117 13.59 -14.02 -6.60
C LYS A 117 14.38 -14.94 -5.69
N ARG A 118 14.23 -14.80 -4.36
CA ARG A 118 14.96 -15.62 -3.38
C ARG A 118 14.54 -17.09 -3.37
N LEU A 119 13.26 -17.35 -3.64
CA LEU A 119 12.66 -18.69 -3.68
C LEU A 119 12.55 -19.26 -5.10
N ARG A 120 13.23 -18.66 -6.07
CA ARG A 120 13.20 -19.10 -7.46
C ARG A 120 13.67 -20.56 -7.57
N GLY A 121 12.91 -21.37 -8.31
CA GLY A 121 13.19 -22.80 -8.49
C GLY A 121 12.57 -23.72 -7.43
N MET A 122 11.98 -23.16 -6.37
CA MET A 122 11.29 -23.93 -5.34
C MET A 122 9.78 -23.94 -5.58
N LYS A 123 9.10 -24.98 -5.08
CA LYS A 123 7.64 -25.09 -5.17
C LYS A 123 7.00 -24.38 -3.96
N PHE A 124 6.42 -23.22 -4.19
CA PHE A 124 5.74 -22.46 -3.13
C PHE A 124 4.54 -21.69 -3.67
N ARG A 125 3.62 -21.35 -2.76
CA ARG A 125 2.49 -20.47 -2.99
C ARG A 125 2.65 -19.26 -2.09
N LEU A 126 2.62 -18.07 -2.69
CA LEU A 126 2.66 -16.79 -1.97
C LEU A 126 1.25 -16.23 -1.88
N TYR A 127 0.81 -15.89 -0.67
CA TYR A 127 -0.44 -15.22 -0.42
C TYR A 127 -0.22 -13.79 0.03
N MET A 128 -0.99 -12.87 -0.53
CA MET A 128 -0.99 -11.46 -0.18
C MET A 128 -2.18 -11.21 0.75
N ARG A 129 -1.92 -10.87 2.01
CA ARG A 129 -2.96 -10.63 3.03
C ARG A 129 -3.57 -9.24 2.94
N ILE A 130 -2.90 -8.32 2.24
CA ILE A 130 -3.32 -6.93 2.07
C ILE A 130 -3.49 -6.60 0.59
N ALA A 131 -4.37 -5.64 0.31
CA ALA A 131 -4.57 -5.08 -1.03
C ALA A 131 -4.35 -3.56 -0.99
N ALA A 132 -3.82 -3.01 -2.08
CA ALA A 132 -3.65 -1.57 -2.27
C ALA A 132 -4.91 -1.00 -2.92
N ASN A 133 -5.88 -0.64 -2.09
CA ASN A 133 -7.21 -0.23 -2.49
C ASN A 133 -7.49 1.28 -2.32
N ILE A 134 -6.51 2.05 -1.84
CA ILE A 134 -6.69 3.48 -1.58
C ILE A 134 -5.83 4.29 -2.55
N GLY A 135 -6.45 5.22 -3.26
CA GLY A 135 -5.77 6.18 -4.13
C GLY A 135 -5.09 7.29 -3.31
N VAL A 136 -3.84 7.58 -3.65
CA VAL A 136 -3.10 8.75 -3.17
C VAL A 136 -3.11 9.79 -4.28
N TYR A 137 -3.46 11.02 -3.91
CA TYR A 137 -3.47 12.16 -4.81
C TYR A 137 -2.51 13.20 -4.28
N THR A 138 -1.55 13.60 -5.12
CA THR A 138 -0.46 14.49 -4.74
C THR A 138 -0.54 15.75 -5.61
N SER A 139 -0.42 16.93 -4.99
CA SER A 139 -0.18 18.16 -5.75
C SER A 139 1.28 18.20 -6.19
N GLY A 140 1.56 18.77 -7.36
CA GLY A 140 2.94 18.99 -7.79
C GLY A 140 3.70 19.84 -6.77
N ASN A 141 4.98 19.53 -6.55
CA ASN A 141 5.83 20.25 -5.61
C ASN A 141 5.96 21.75 -5.96
N ASP A 142 5.89 22.08 -7.25
CA ASP A 142 6.04 23.44 -7.76
C ASP A 142 4.78 24.30 -7.62
N VAL A 143 3.63 23.69 -7.27
CA VAL A 143 2.33 24.36 -7.23
C VAL A 143 2.08 24.92 -5.83
N ARG A 144 1.70 26.21 -5.75
CA ARG A 144 1.30 26.86 -4.49
C ARG A 144 0.02 26.24 -3.90
N MET A 145 -0.13 26.37 -2.59
CA MET A 145 -1.28 25.89 -1.83
C MET A 145 -2.60 26.54 -2.29
N GLY A 146 -3.71 25.81 -2.21
CA GLY A 146 -5.07 26.37 -2.37
C GLY A 146 -5.77 26.11 -3.70
N LYS A 147 -5.12 25.54 -4.72
CA LYS A 147 -5.72 25.26 -6.06
C LYS A 147 -6.53 23.96 -6.13
N GLY A 148 -7.11 23.53 -5.01
CA GLY A 148 -7.83 22.26 -4.90
C GLY A 148 -6.92 21.04 -4.77
N LYS A 149 -7.44 19.87 -5.14
CA LYS A 149 -6.78 18.57 -4.91
C LYS A 149 -6.04 18.08 -6.15
N GLY A 150 -4.81 17.62 -5.97
CA GLY A 150 -3.92 17.14 -7.04
C GLY A 150 -4.41 15.93 -7.84
N SER A 151 -3.57 15.49 -8.77
CA SER A 151 -3.80 14.32 -9.63
C SER A 151 -3.54 13.01 -8.89
N PHE A 152 -3.98 11.90 -9.48
CA PHE A 152 -3.70 10.56 -8.94
C PHE A 152 -2.21 10.25 -9.09
N ASP A 153 -1.61 9.70 -8.05
CA ASP A 153 -0.17 9.39 -7.98
C ASP A 153 0.01 7.86 -7.91
N ARG A 154 -0.51 7.23 -6.84
CA ARG A 154 -0.31 5.79 -6.63
C ARG A 154 -1.39 5.16 -5.76
N TRP A 155 -1.50 3.84 -5.84
CA TRP A 155 -2.27 3.02 -4.91
C TRP A 155 -1.46 2.75 -3.63
N THR A 156 -2.16 2.72 -2.50
CA THR A 156 -1.58 2.40 -1.19
C THR A 156 -2.51 1.51 -0.38
N SER A 157 -1.93 0.79 0.58
CA SER A 157 -2.65 0.05 1.62
C SER A 157 -2.38 0.66 2.99
N ARG A 158 -3.43 0.78 3.82
CA ARG A 158 -3.30 1.16 5.23
C ARG A 158 -3.08 -0.11 6.05
N VAL A 159 -1.90 -0.26 6.62
CA VAL A 159 -1.52 -1.43 7.41
C VAL A 159 -1.45 -1.04 8.88
N ALA A 160 -2.15 -1.79 9.73
CA ALA A 160 -2.11 -1.63 11.17
C ALA A 160 -0.89 -2.34 11.77
N VAL A 161 -0.54 -1.99 13.00
CA VAL A 161 0.48 -2.68 13.80
C VAL A 161 0.19 -4.18 13.88
N SER A 162 1.24 -4.99 13.86
CA SER A 162 1.17 -6.46 14.00
C SER A 162 0.32 -7.15 12.93
N LYS A 163 0.05 -6.50 11.81
CA LYS A 163 -0.68 -7.12 10.70
C LYS A 163 0.27 -7.91 9.79
N ILE A 164 -0.19 -9.08 9.35
CA ILE A 164 0.51 -9.91 8.37
C ILE A 164 0.32 -9.33 6.97
N ILE A 165 1.42 -9.25 6.20
CA ILE A 165 1.44 -8.74 4.83
C ILE A 165 1.46 -9.88 3.81
N PHE A 166 2.42 -10.79 3.98
CA PHE A 166 2.63 -11.94 3.10
C PHE A 166 2.59 -13.23 3.89
N GLU A 167 2.10 -14.29 3.26
CA GLU A 167 2.23 -15.65 3.76
C GLU A 167 2.78 -16.56 2.67
N ILE A 168 3.53 -17.57 3.07
CA ILE A 168 4.09 -18.58 2.17
C ILE A 168 3.62 -19.94 2.64
N GLN A 169 3.20 -20.76 1.68
CA GLN A 169 2.91 -22.18 1.86
C GLN A 169 3.78 -22.98 0.89
N GLY A 170 4.35 -24.07 1.36
CA GLY A 170 5.13 -24.97 0.51
C GLY A 170 6.16 -25.78 1.29
N ASP A 171 6.70 -26.79 0.62
CA ASP A 171 7.79 -27.61 1.15
C ASP A 171 9.11 -26.83 1.07
N LEU A 172 9.32 -25.97 2.06
CA LEU A 172 10.48 -25.08 2.17
C LEU A 172 11.09 -25.20 3.56
N HIS A 173 12.41 -25.29 3.61
CA HIS A 173 13.13 -25.20 4.86
C HIS A 173 12.99 -23.81 5.49
N GLU A 174 12.72 -23.76 6.79
CA GLU A 174 12.40 -22.53 7.52
C GLU A 174 13.45 -21.42 7.32
N GLN A 175 14.73 -21.75 7.35
CA GLN A 175 15.80 -20.75 7.25
C GLN A 175 15.80 -20.03 5.89
N VAL A 176 15.42 -20.73 4.82
CA VAL A 176 15.32 -20.15 3.47
C VAL A 176 14.17 -19.15 3.42
N VAL A 177 13.03 -19.50 4.01
CA VAL A 177 11.86 -18.63 4.08
C VAL A 177 12.15 -17.41 4.95
N ARG A 178 12.81 -17.61 6.10
CA ARG A 178 13.23 -16.55 7.01
C ARG A 178 14.16 -15.56 6.31
N ASP A 179 15.11 -16.03 5.52
CA ASP A 179 16.01 -15.17 4.74
C ASP A 179 15.26 -14.39 3.64
N ALA A 180 14.35 -15.04 2.91
CA ALA A 180 13.51 -14.37 1.91
C ALA A 180 12.66 -13.24 2.52
N PHE A 181 12.06 -13.49 3.69
CA PHE A 181 11.27 -12.51 4.41
C PHE A 181 12.09 -11.40 5.04
N ARG A 182 13.31 -11.68 5.50
CA ARG A 182 14.27 -10.66 5.93
C ARG A 182 14.62 -9.70 4.79
N LEU A 183 14.95 -10.22 3.61
CA LEU A 183 15.25 -9.42 2.43
C LEU A 183 14.06 -8.56 2.01
N ALA A 184 12.85 -9.13 2.03
CA ALA A 184 11.62 -8.41 1.71
C ALA A 184 11.31 -7.29 2.72
N GLY A 185 11.48 -7.58 4.02
CA GLY A 185 11.31 -6.61 5.10
C GLY A 185 12.21 -5.39 4.92
N ASN A 186 13.46 -5.59 4.52
CA ASN A 186 14.40 -4.49 4.24
C ASN A 186 14.00 -3.59 3.06
N LYS A 187 13.10 -4.05 2.18
CA LYS A 187 12.57 -3.25 1.05
C LYS A 187 11.26 -2.56 1.38
N LEU A 188 10.61 -2.96 2.48
CA LEU A 188 9.37 -2.37 2.95
C LEU A 188 9.64 -1.26 3.98
N PRO A 189 8.73 -0.29 4.12
CA PRO A 189 8.87 0.75 5.15
C PRO A 189 8.48 0.21 6.53
N GLY A 190 9.44 0.13 7.45
CA GLY A 190 9.24 -0.26 8.85
C GLY A 190 10.01 -1.53 9.22
N LEU A 191 9.80 -2.01 10.46
CA LEU A 191 10.39 -3.26 10.93
C LEU A 191 9.39 -4.40 10.86
N TYR A 192 9.87 -5.55 10.44
CA TYR A 192 9.08 -6.75 10.21
C TYR A 192 9.62 -7.92 11.02
N GLU A 193 8.74 -8.83 11.41
CA GLU A 193 9.09 -10.08 12.06
C GLU A 193 8.59 -11.29 11.25
N PHE A 194 9.33 -12.38 11.38
CA PHE A 194 8.96 -13.69 10.87
C PHE A 194 7.96 -14.35 11.84
N VAL A 195 6.92 -14.98 11.31
CA VAL A 195 5.86 -15.62 12.10
C VAL A 195 5.56 -17.00 11.52
N LYS A 196 5.33 -17.98 12.39
CA LYS A 196 4.87 -19.33 12.02
C LYS A 196 3.37 -19.48 12.20
N LYS A 197 2.78 -20.43 11.49
CA LYS A 197 1.42 -20.87 11.74
C LYS A 197 1.33 -21.49 13.14
N GLY A 198 0.31 -21.09 13.89
CA GLY A 198 0.14 -21.49 15.30
C GLY A 198 0.77 -20.53 16.30
N ASP A 199 1.58 -19.57 15.86
CA ASP A 199 2.08 -18.52 16.75
C ASP A 199 0.93 -17.70 17.35
N ALA A 200 1.15 -17.27 18.59
CA ALA A 200 0.22 -16.43 19.33
C ALA A 200 -0.25 -15.21 18.51
N PRO A 201 -1.57 -14.94 18.48
CA PRO A 201 -2.11 -13.69 17.94
C PRO A 201 -1.60 -12.48 18.75
N VAL A 202 -1.58 -11.31 18.13
CA VAL A 202 -1.09 -10.08 18.77
C VAL A 202 -2.23 -9.11 18.98
N MET A 203 -2.33 -8.59 20.20
CA MET A 203 -3.23 -7.50 20.56
C MET A 203 -2.41 -6.22 20.73
N GLY A 204 -2.51 -5.31 19.74
CA GLY A 204 -1.67 -4.12 19.70
C GLY A 204 -0.21 -4.53 19.48
N LEU A 205 0.60 -4.46 20.54
CA LEU A 205 2.01 -4.89 20.55
C LEU A 205 2.24 -6.18 21.37
N THR A 206 1.23 -6.62 22.13
CA THR A 206 1.36 -7.73 23.09
C THR A 206 0.94 -9.04 22.44
N LYS A 207 1.81 -10.06 22.46
CA LYS A 207 1.48 -11.42 22.04
C LYS A 207 0.56 -12.05 23.09
N VAL A 208 -0.65 -12.45 22.69
CA VAL A 208 -1.68 -13.02 23.58
C VAL A 208 -1.53 -14.54 23.59
N GLY A 209 -1.48 -15.13 24.78
CA GLY A 209 -1.24 -16.56 25.00
C GLY A 209 0.22 -16.91 25.28
N LEU A 210 1.15 -15.97 25.10
CA LEU A 210 2.50 -16.10 25.64
C LEU A 210 2.50 -15.71 27.13
N ASN A 211 3.25 -16.43 27.97
CA ASN A 211 3.39 -16.16 29.40
C ASN A 211 2.06 -16.18 30.20
N GLY A 212 1.06 -16.91 29.72
CA GLY A 212 -0.27 -16.99 30.36
C GLY A 212 -1.15 -15.74 30.21
N ILE A 213 -0.74 -14.76 29.40
CA ILE A 213 -1.50 -13.51 29.22
C ILE A 213 -2.71 -13.78 28.33
N THR A 214 -3.93 -13.67 28.87
CA THR A 214 -5.16 -13.79 28.07
C THR A 214 -5.64 -12.44 27.55
N ALA A 215 -6.47 -12.48 26.50
CA ALA A 215 -7.10 -11.27 25.95
C ALA A 215 -7.96 -10.54 26.98
N GLU A 216 -8.59 -11.27 27.91
CA GLU A 216 -9.42 -10.70 28.97
C GLU A 216 -8.57 -10.02 30.05
N ASP A 217 -7.40 -10.58 30.38
CA ASP A 217 -6.48 -9.95 31.33
C ASP A 217 -6.01 -8.57 30.84
N LEU A 218 -5.80 -8.41 29.52
CA LEU A 218 -5.43 -7.12 28.93
C LEU A 218 -6.55 -6.07 28.97
N LYS A 219 -7.81 -6.51 29.02
CA LYS A 219 -8.97 -5.62 29.12
C LYS A 219 -9.33 -5.26 30.56
N ARG A 220 -8.90 -6.06 31.54
CA ARG A 220 -9.19 -5.78 32.95
C ARG A 220 -8.56 -4.44 33.36
N PRO A 221 -9.31 -3.57 34.06
CA PRO A 221 -8.77 -2.30 34.56
C PRO A 221 -7.59 -2.48 35.53
N ARG A 222 -7.61 -3.54 36.33
CA ARG A 222 -6.56 -3.91 37.27
C ARG A 222 -5.83 -5.13 36.76
N ARG A 223 -4.52 -5.01 36.52
CA ARG A 223 -3.65 -6.12 36.15
C ARG A 223 -3.24 -6.90 37.39
N LYS A 224 -3.31 -8.23 37.32
CA LYS A 224 -2.64 -9.08 38.30
C LYS A 224 -1.17 -9.16 37.88
N GLU A 225 -0.30 -8.51 38.63
CA GLU A 225 1.15 -8.64 38.40
C GLU A 225 1.57 -10.09 38.67
N PRO A 226 2.55 -10.65 37.93
CA PRO A 226 3.13 -11.94 38.27
C PRO A 226 3.66 -11.89 39.71
N LEU A 227 3.26 -12.88 40.53
CA LEU A 227 3.64 -12.92 41.95
C LEU A 227 5.15 -12.90 42.13
N GLU A 228 5.90 -13.55 41.25
CA GLU A 228 7.37 -13.57 41.25
C GLU A 228 8.00 -12.19 41.05
N GLN A 229 7.48 -11.39 40.10
CA GLN A 229 7.98 -10.02 39.86
C GLN A 229 7.60 -9.07 40.99
N THR A 230 6.47 -9.32 41.64
CA THR A 230 6.02 -8.56 42.81
C THR A 230 6.87 -8.92 44.03
N ALA A 231 7.09 -10.22 44.27
CA ALA A 231 7.93 -10.73 45.36
C ALA A 231 9.38 -10.23 45.23
N ALA A 232 9.96 -10.24 44.03
CA ALA A 232 11.30 -9.73 43.79
C ALA A 232 11.46 -8.21 44.00
N ARG A 233 10.37 -7.43 44.04
CA ARG A 233 10.39 -5.99 44.36
C ARG A 233 10.27 -5.71 45.85
N ILE A 234 9.77 -6.68 46.63
CA ILE A 234 9.66 -6.54 48.08
C ILE A 234 11.06 -6.81 48.63
N PRO A 235 11.71 -5.86 49.33
CA PRO A 235 12.99 -6.12 49.96
C PRO A 235 12.80 -7.25 50.99
N ASP A 236 13.68 -8.24 50.98
CA ASP A 236 13.65 -9.33 51.95
C ASP A 236 13.74 -8.75 53.37
N ALA A 237 12.82 -9.16 54.24
CA ALA A 237 12.73 -8.70 55.63
C ALA A 237 14.02 -8.97 56.45
N SER A 238 14.93 -9.80 55.95
CA SER A 238 16.24 -10.08 56.56
C SER A 238 17.31 -9.00 56.29
N SER A 239 17.12 -8.15 55.28
CA SER A 239 18.06 -7.09 54.89
C SER A 239 17.91 -5.79 55.71
N SER A 240 16.85 -5.67 56.51
CA SER A 240 16.56 -4.53 57.38
C SER A 240 16.89 -4.79 58.86
N ALA A 241 17.75 -5.76 59.16
CA ALA A 241 18.27 -5.91 60.53
C ALA A 241 19.01 -4.61 60.91
N PRO A 242 18.63 -3.91 61.99
CA PRO A 242 19.37 -2.75 62.44
C PRO A 242 20.79 -3.21 62.79
N ALA A 243 21.81 -2.59 62.21
CA ALA A 243 23.18 -2.83 62.59
C ALA A 243 23.30 -2.59 64.11
N ASN A 244 23.54 -3.65 64.87
CA ASN A 244 23.86 -3.55 66.30
C ASN A 244 25.07 -2.61 66.42
N GLY A 245 24.82 -1.36 66.81
CA GLY A 245 25.88 -0.41 67.12
C GLY A 245 26.75 -0.94 68.26
N PRO A 246 28.02 -0.50 68.35
CA PRO A 246 28.94 -1.03 69.35
C PRO A 246 28.38 -0.76 70.75
N ARG A 247 28.18 -1.84 71.52
CA ARG A 247 27.80 -1.78 72.93
C ARG A 247 29.00 -1.19 73.67
N VAL A 248 28.88 0.07 74.09
CA VAL A 248 29.88 0.73 74.93
C VAL A 248 29.86 0.02 76.29
N GLU A 249 30.90 -0.76 76.57
CA GLU A 249 31.19 -1.23 77.93
C GLU A 249 31.83 -0.08 78.72
N MET A 250 31.42 0.05 79.98
CA MET A 250 31.80 1.14 80.90
C MET A 250 33.28 1.10 81.28
#